data_AF-A0A640URE1-F1
#
_entry.id   AF-A0A640URE1-F1
#
_cell.length_a   1.000
_cell.length_b   1.000
_cell.length_c   1.000
_cell.angle_alpha   90.00
_cell.angle_beta   90.00
_cell.angle_gamma   90.00
#
_symmetry.space_group_name_H-M   'P 1'
#
loop_
_entity.id
_entity.type
_entity.pdbx_description
1 polymer ?
#
loop_
_entity_poly.entity_id
_entity_poly.type
_entity_poly.pdbx_seq_one_letter_code
_entity_poly.pdbx_strand_id
1 'polypeptide(L)'
;MSEFHGDEQSHGAEQQDAGQAQATLSSHGTAVRSGEEALRERHVARAHSASARTRGACRCAGVEADPAAVIAVPTEAASKAANALRLSADALAALADGAPDPAADARHARNAAAASVLAAQIARSHGTGALSDAAYQAALKASQAAGLAAGKEGLGRSEVLNAEAEAAETAAVAAAEAAGWL
;
A
#
# COMPACT_ATOMS: atom_id res chain seq x y z
N MET A 1 84.26 13.65 -4.27
CA MET A 1 83.52 12.84 -3.28
C MET A 1 82.61 13.82 -2.56
N SER A 2 81.30 13.87 -2.69
CA SER A 2 80.26 12.92 -3.10
C SER A 2 79.05 13.74 -3.60
N GLU A 3 78.48 13.47 -4.77
CA GLU A 3 77.35 12.56 -5.11
C GLU A 3 76.03 13.32 -5.31
N PHE A 4 75.25 12.76 -6.22
CA PHE A 4 74.18 13.32 -7.05
C PHE A 4 72.93 12.42 -6.87
N HIS A 5 71.73 12.95 -7.16
CA HIS A 5 70.42 12.27 -7.29
C HIS A 5 69.76 11.77 -5.99
N GLY A 6 68.43 11.74 -5.84
CA GLY A 6 67.30 11.93 -6.76
C GLY A 6 66.07 12.40 -5.94
N ASP A 7 65.21 13.21 -6.54
CA ASP A 7 63.99 12.82 -7.27
C ASP A 7 62.73 12.92 -6.39
N GLU A 8 61.88 13.85 -6.82
CA GLU A 8 60.48 14.02 -6.47
C GLU A 8 59.71 12.71 -6.71
N GLN A 9 58.84 12.33 -5.77
CA GLN A 9 57.61 11.62 -6.07
C GLN A 9 56.59 11.89 -4.95
N SER A 10 55.86 12.99 -5.12
CA SER A 10 54.54 13.18 -4.53
C SER A 10 53.49 12.97 -5.64
N HIS A 11 52.36 12.38 -5.25
CA HIS A 11 51.09 12.21 -5.97
C HIS A 11 50.78 10.79 -6.45
N GLY A 12 50.03 10.06 -5.62
CA GLY A 12 49.41 8.81 -6.05
C GLY A 12 48.48 8.10 -5.08
N ALA A 13 47.97 8.73 -4.00
CA ALA A 13 47.18 8.01 -2.99
C ALA A 13 45.77 8.57 -2.68
N GLU A 14 45.41 9.80 -3.07
CA GLU A 14 44.12 10.39 -2.63
C GLU A 14 42.95 10.22 -3.63
N GLN A 15 43.17 9.66 -4.82
CA GLN A 15 42.09 9.50 -5.82
C GLN A 15 41.34 8.17 -5.75
N GLN A 16 41.84 7.16 -5.02
CA GLN A 16 41.18 5.85 -4.94
C GLN A 16 40.10 5.78 -3.83
N ASP A 17 40.25 6.54 -2.74
CA ASP A 17 39.31 6.54 -1.60
C ASP A 17 37.99 7.27 -1.94
N ALA A 18 38.08 8.40 -2.65
CA ALA A 18 36.90 9.14 -3.11
C ALA A 18 36.05 8.34 -4.10
N GLY A 19 36.68 7.59 -5.02
CA GLY A 19 35.99 6.74 -6.00
C GLY A 19 35.26 5.56 -5.36
N GLN A 20 35.83 4.96 -4.31
CA GLN A 20 35.19 3.87 -3.56
C GLN A 20 34.05 4.37 -2.68
N ALA A 21 34.18 5.53 -2.04
CA ALA A 21 33.08 6.15 -1.29
C ALA A 21 31.90 6.51 -2.21
N GLN A 22 32.17 7.07 -3.39
CA GLN A 22 31.13 7.44 -4.36
C GLN A 22 30.45 6.21 -4.99
N ALA A 23 31.21 5.15 -5.28
CA ALA A 23 30.67 3.88 -5.77
C ALA A 23 29.80 3.17 -4.70
N THR A 24 30.21 3.20 -3.43
CA THR A 24 29.45 2.61 -2.32
C THR A 24 28.16 3.37 -2.05
N LEU A 25 28.19 4.71 -2.07
CA LEU A 25 27.01 5.56 -1.95
C LEU A 25 26.04 5.37 -3.13
N SER A 26 26.56 5.22 -4.34
CA SER A 26 25.75 4.98 -5.54
C SER A 26 25.10 3.60 -5.56
N SER A 27 25.84 2.57 -5.12
CA SER A 27 25.33 1.20 -4.97
C SER A 27 24.26 1.12 -3.88
N HIS A 28 24.51 1.73 -2.71
CA HIS A 28 23.54 1.81 -1.62
C HIS A 28 22.27 2.57 -2.03
N GLY A 29 22.41 3.72 -2.71
CA GLY A 29 21.26 4.49 -3.21
C GLY A 29 20.48 3.78 -4.32
N THR A 30 21.08 2.84 -5.05
CA THR A 30 20.38 2.02 -6.05
C THR A 30 19.67 0.84 -5.39
N ALA A 31 20.31 0.18 -4.42
CA ALA A 31 19.70 -0.90 -3.64
C ALA A 31 18.50 -0.41 -2.81
N VAL A 32 18.61 0.77 -2.18
CA VAL A 32 17.50 1.39 -1.43
C VAL A 32 16.34 1.73 -2.36
N ARG A 33 16.59 2.30 -3.55
CA ARG A 33 15.54 2.56 -4.54
C ARG A 33 14.84 1.28 -4.99
N SER A 34 15.57 0.21 -5.27
CA SER A 34 14.96 -1.08 -5.61
C SER A 34 14.14 -1.69 -4.46
N GLY A 35 14.53 -1.44 -3.21
CA GLY A 35 13.77 -1.87 -2.03
C GLY A 35 12.49 -1.06 -1.82
N GLU A 36 12.52 0.25 -2.03
CA GLU A 36 11.35 1.12 -1.92
C GLU A 36 10.37 0.90 -3.08
N GLU A 37 10.86 0.61 -4.28
CA GLU A 37 10.04 0.18 -5.42
C GLU A 37 9.32 -1.14 -5.14
N ALA A 38 10.02 -2.15 -4.61
CA ALA A 38 9.40 -3.42 -4.22
C ALA A 38 8.34 -3.24 -3.11
N LEU A 39 8.59 -2.36 -2.13
CA LEU A 39 7.59 -2.01 -1.12
C LEU A 39 6.39 -1.29 -1.75
N ARG A 40 6.62 -0.36 -2.66
CA ARG A 40 5.56 0.33 -3.39
C ARG A 40 4.69 -0.66 -4.16
N GLU A 41 5.28 -1.59 -4.90
CA GLU A 41 4.55 -2.63 -5.64
C GLU A 41 3.60 -3.43 -4.72
N ARG A 42 4.08 -3.83 -3.53
CA ARG A 42 3.26 -4.54 -2.55
C ARG A 42 2.11 -3.70 -2.01
N HIS A 43 2.35 -2.43 -1.68
CA HIS A 43 1.31 -1.52 -1.20
C HIS A 43 0.28 -1.20 -2.29
N VAL A 44 0.74 -1.01 -3.53
CA VAL A 44 -0.10 -0.81 -4.72
C VAL A 44 -0.98 -2.02 -4.97
N ALA A 45 -0.41 -3.24 -4.97
CA ALA A 45 -1.17 -4.47 -5.14
C ALA A 45 -2.27 -4.61 -4.07
N ARG A 46 -1.94 -4.33 -2.81
CA ARG A 46 -2.89 -4.35 -1.70
C ARG A 46 -4.01 -3.32 -1.86
N ALA A 47 -3.68 -2.10 -2.28
CA ALA A 47 -4.66 -1.06 -2.56
C ALA A 47 -5.61 -1.45 -3.72
N HIS A 48 -5.07 -2.03 -4.79
CA HIS A 48 -5.87 -2.53 -5.91
C HIS A 48 -6.80 -3.67 -5.51
N SER A 49 -6.30 -4.62 -4.73
CA SER A 49 -7.10 -5.72 -4.18
C SER A 49 -8.26 -5.18 -3.35
N ALA A 50 -7.99 -4.31 -2.37
CA ALA A 50 -9.02 -3.69 -1.55
C ALA A 50 -10.06 -2.92 -2.38
N SER A 51 -9.62 -2.17 -3.40
CA SER A 51 -10.49 -1.45 -4.33
C SER A 51 -11.39 -2.38 -5.14
N ALA A 52 -10.86 -3.54 -5.59
CA ALA A 52 -11.67 -4.56 -6.26
C ALA A 52 -12.76 -5.11 -5.32
N ARG A 53 -12.42 -5.38 -4.06
CA ARG A 53 -13.39 -5.81 -3.03
C ARG A 53 -14.44 -4.75 -2.74
N THR A 54 -14.05 -3.47 -2.67
CA THR A 54 -15.01 -2.35 -2.54
C THR A 54 -16.04 -2.39 -3.67
N ARG A 55 -15.59 -2.48 -4.94
CA ARG A 55 -16.48 -2.57 -6.10
C ARG A 55 -17.39 -3.79 -6.04
N GLY A 56 -16.82 -4.96 -5.70
CA GLY A 56 -17.55 -6.21 -5.58
C GLY A 56 -18.67 -6.16 -4.55
N ALA A 57 -18.35 -5.71 -3.34
CA ALA A 57 -19.33 -5.57 -2.25
C ALA A 57 -20.44 -4.56 -2.61
N CYS A 58 -20.11 -3.42 -3.22
CA CYS A 58 -21.11 -2.45 -3.68
C CYS A 58 -22.06 -3.05 -4.74
N ARG A 59 -21.53 -3.82 -5.71
CA ARG A 59 -22.35 -4.51 -6.71
C ARG A 59 -23.27 -5.56 -6.07
N CYS A 60 -22.74 -6.36 -5.15
CA CYS A 60 -23.52 -7.38 -4.44
C CYS A 60 -24.68 -6.76 -3.65
N ALA A 61 -24.48 -5.59 -3.05
CA ALA A 61 -25.53 -4.86 -2.36
C ALA A 61 -26.66 -4.34 -3.29
N GLY A 62 -26.48 -4.41 -4.61
CA GLY A 62 -27.43 -3.85 -5.59
C GLY A 62 -27.53 -2.33 -5.53
N VAL A 63 -26.49 -1.69 -4.99
CA VAL A 63 -26.47 -0.26 -4.75
C VAL A 63 -25.90 0.44 -5.98
N GLU A 64 -26.76 1.12 -6.73
CA GLU A 64 -26.35 1.96 -7.85
C GLU A 64 -25.68 3.22 -7.30
N ALA A 65 -24.35 3.20 -7.33
CA ALA A 65 -23.52 4.28 -6.81
C ALA A 65 -22.90 5.04 -7.99
N ASP A 66 -23.22 6.33 -8.12
CA ASP A 66 -22.43 7.25 -8.93
C ASP A 66 -21.22 7.74 -8.12
N PRO A 67 -19.99 7.26 -8.39
CA PRO A 67 -18.81 7.70 -7.65
C PRO A 67 -18.47 9.18 -7.88
N ALA A 68 -19.05 9.84 -8.90
CA ALA A 68 -18.91 11.28 -9.13
C ALA A 68 -19.87 12.13 -8.27
N ALA A 69 -20.91 11.53 -7.68
CA ALA A 69 -21.85 12.22 -6.82
C ALA A 69 -21.19 12.55 -5.45
N VAL A 70 -20.85 13.83 -5.25
CA VAL A 70 -20.25 14.29 -3.97
C VAL A 70 -21.35 14.72 -3.01
N ILE A 71 -21.59 13.91 -1.98
CA ILE A 71 -22.55 14.20 -0.90
C ILE A 71 -21.77 14.43 0.40
N ALA A 72 -21.92 15.62 0.99
CA ALA A 72 -21.14 16.04 2.17
C ALA A 72 -21.31 15.11 3.39
N VAL A 73 -22.51 14.55 3.60
CA VAL A 73 -22.78 13.57 4.66
C VAL A 73 -23.58 12.41 4.06
N PRO A 74 -22.93 11.29 3.69
CA PRO A 74 -23.62 10.15 3.12
C PRO A 74 -24.41 9.39 4.20
N THR A 75 -25.73 9.59 4.24
CA THR A 75 -26.63 8.92 5.20
C THR A 75 -27.21 7.63 4.61
N GLU A 76 -27.53 7.63 3.32
CA GLU A 76 -28.10 6.50 2.59
C GLU A 76 -27.02 5.50 2.12
N ALA A 77 -27.43 4.24 1.90
CA ALA A 77 -26.53 3.17 1.46
C ALA A 77 -25.84 3.50 0.12
N ALA A 78 -26.56 4.09 -0.84
CA ALA A 78 -26.02 4.56 -2.11
C ALA A 78 -24.93 5.62 -1.95
N SER A 79 -25.20 6.65 -1.17
CA SER A 79 -24.24 7.72 -0.90
C SER A 79 -23.00 7.20 -0.16
N LYS A 80 -23.15 6.21 0.74
CA LYS A 80 -22.04 5.58 1.46
C LYS A 80 -21.20 4.69 0.52
N ALA A 81 -21.84 3.95 -0.38
CA ALA A 81 -21.16 3.14 -1.38
C ALA A 81 -20.37 4.02 -2.37
N ALA A 82 -20.98 5.10 -2.88
CA ALA A 82 -20.31 6.08 -3.73
C ALA A 82 -19.08 6.69 -3.04
N ASN A 83 -19.23 7.09 -1.77
CA ASN A 83 -18.11 7.61 -0.98
C ASN A 83 -16.99 6.57 -0.79
N ALA A 84 -17.32 5.30 -0.53
CA ALA A 84 -16.33 4.23 -0.41
C ALA A 84 -15.55 4.02 -1.73
N LEU A 85 -16.26 3.97 -2.87
CA LEU A 85 -15.63 3.86 -4.19
C LEU A 85 -14.69 5.03 -4.48
N ARG A 86 -15.12 6.25 -4.18
CA ARG A 86 -14.31 7.47 -4.34
C ARG A 86 -13.06 7.44 -3.48
N LEU A 87 -13.18 7.12 -2.19
CA LEU A 87 -12.02 6.99 -1.29
C LEU A 87 -11.01 5.95 -1.77
N SER A 88 -11.48 4.81 -2.28
CA SER A 88 -10.62 3.79 -2.88
C SER A 88 -9.93 4.30 -4.15
N ALA A 89 -10.64 5.06 -5.00
CA ALA A 89 -10.05 5.65 -6.21
C ALA A 89 -9.02 6.74 -5.90
N ASP A 90 -9.32 7.63 -4.96
CA ASP A 90 -8.42 8.70 -4.49
C ASP A 90 -7.12 8.11 -3.92
N ALA A 91 -7.21 6.98 -3.19
CA ALA A 91 -6.05 6.27 -2.69
C ALA A 91 -5.16 5.71 -3.81
N LEU A 92 -5.75 5.17 -4.88
CA LEU A 92 -5.01 4.67 -6.04
C LEU A 92 -4.38 5.80 -6.87
N ALA A 93 -5.10 6.91 -7.04
CA ALA A 93 -4.57 8.09 -7.73
C ALA A 93 -3.33 8.65 -7.01
N ALA A 94 -3.41 8.79 -5.68
CA ALA A 94 -2.29 9.24 -4.87
C ALA A 94 -1.06 8.30 -4.96
N LEU A 95 -1.29 6.98 -5.08
CA LEU A 95 -0.23 6.01 -5.32
C LEU A 95 0.39 6.11 -6.73
N ALA A 96 -0.32 6.63 -7.72
CA ALA A 96 0.19 6.79 -9.08
C ALA A 96 1.03 8.06 -9.25
N ASP A 97 0.62 9.16 -8.61
CA ASP A 97 1.22 10.50 -8.81
C ASP A 97 2.48 10.77 -7.99
N GLY A 98 2.81 9.90 -7.01
CA GLY A 98 3.92 10.08 -6.08
C GLY A 98 5.26 9.45 -6.50
N ALA A 99 6.36 9.95 -5.94
CA ALA A 99 7.61 9.19 -5.85
C ALA A 99 7.44 8.06 -4.81
N PRO A 100 8.18 6.94 -4.91
CA PRO A 100 8.09 5.87 -3.91
C PRO A 100 8.37 6.42 -2.50
N ASP A 101 7.39 6.27 -1.62
CA ASP A 101 7.51 6.54 -0.18
C ASP A 101 6.73 5.44 0.53
N PRO A 102 7.41 4.41 1.07
CA PRO A 102 6.76 3.30 1.72
C PRO A 102 5.75 3.72 2.79
N ALA A 103 6.00 4.81 3.52
CA ALA A 103 5.10 5.27 4.56
C ALA A 103 3.83 5.90 3.97
N ALA A 104 3.95 6.69 2.90
CA ALA A 104 2.79 7.22 2.18
C ALA A 104 2.02 6.10 1.48
N ASP A 105 2.73 5.22 0.77
CA ASP A 105 2.15 4.12 0.02
C ASP A 105 1.34 3.18 0.93
N ALA A 106 1.89 2.84 2.10
CA ALA A 106 1.18 2.05 3.11
C ALA A 106 -0.08 2.76 3.65
N ARG A 107 -0.04 4.10 3.83
CA ARG A 107 -1.23 4.88 4.25
C ARG A 107 -2.32 4.85 3.17
N HIS A 108 -1.94 4.92 1.90
CA HIS A 108 -2.90 4.82 0.79
C HIS A 108 -3.51 3.42 0.71
N ALA A 109 -2.70 2.36 0.85
CA ALA A 109 -3.19 0.99 0.95
C ALA A 109 -4.17 0.79 2.12
N ARG A 110 -3.85 1.35 3.30
CA ARG A 110 -4.75 1.36 4.46
C ARG A 110 -6.08 2.08 4.16
N ASN A 111 -6.04 3.23 3.50
CA ASN A 111 -7.24 4.00 3.18
C ASN A 111 -8.16 3.22 2.21
N ALA A 112 -7.60 2.55 1.21
CA ALA A 112 -8.35 1.65 0.33
C ALA A 112 -8.96 0.47 1.11
N ALA A 113 -8.22 -0.13 2.05
CA ALA A 113 -8.75 -1.20 2.91
C ALA A 113 -9.89 -0.71 3.82
N ALA A 114 -9.78 0.49 4.39
CA ALA A 114 -10.85 1.09 5.19
C ALA A 114 -12.10 1.39 4.36
N ALA A 115 -11.96 1.85 3.12
CA ALA A 115 -13.07 2.02 2.19
C ALA A 115 -13.75 0.68 1.85
N SER A 116 -12.98 -0.39 1.71
CA SER A 116 -13.53 -1.75 1.54
C SER A 116 -14.36 -2.21 2.75
N VAL A 117 -13.98 -1.87 3.98
CA VAL A 117 -14.80 -2.17 5.18
C VAL A 117 -16.17 -1.50 5.10
N LEU A 118 -16.23 -0.23 4.67
CA LEU A 118 -17.50 0.48 4.51
C LEU A 118 -18.41 -0.21 3.48
N ALA A 119 -17.85 -0.60 2.33
CA ALA A 119 -18.60 -1.34 1.31
C ALA A 119 -19.04 -2.73 1.80
N ALA A 120 -18.18 -3.46 2.52
CA ALA A 120 -18.50 -4.75 3.12
C ALA A 120 -19.61 -4.63 4.17
N GLN A 121 -19.65 -3.54 4.95
CA GLN A 121 -20.73 -3.29 5.91
C GLN A 121 -22.08 -3.13 5.19
N ILE A 122 -22.09 -2.41 4.07
CA ILE A 122 -23.29 -2.22 3.23
C ILE A 122 -23.71 -3.56 2.61
N ALA A 123 -22.79 -4.31 2.00
CA ALA A 123 -23.10 -5.64 1.46
C ALA A 123 -23.68 -6.56 2.54
N ARG A 124 -23.09 -6.54 3.74
CA ARG A 124 -23.57 -7.31 4.89
C ARG A 124 -24.93 -6.89 5.41
N SER A 125 -25.36 -5.64 5.25
CA SER A 125 -26.73 -5.25 5.61
C SER A 125 -27.76 -5.66 4.56
N HIS A 126 -27.33 -6.03 3.34
CA HIS A 126 -28.19 -6.48 2.24
C HIS A 126 -28.21 -8.01 2.08
N GLY A 127 -27.17 -8.71 2.53
CA GLY A 127 -27.10 -10.17 2.58
C GLY A 127 -27.39 -10.72 3.98
N THR A 128 -28.02 -11.89 4.07
CA THR A 128 -28.19 -12.61 5.34
C THR A 128 -27.42 -13.91 5.32
N GLY A 129 -26.42 -14.09 6.17
CA GLY A 129 -25.74 -15.37 6.35
C GLY A 129 -24.30 -15.28 6.84
N ALA A 130 -23.82 -16.39 7.38
CA ALA A 130 -22.49 -16.50 7.99
C ALA A 130 -21.34 -16.13 7.03
N LEU A 131 -21.51 -16.36 5.72
CA LEU A 131 -20.51 -16.00 4.70
C LEU A 131 -20.36 -14.49 4.56
N SER A 132 -21.48 -13.76 4.60
CA SER A 132 -21.48 -12.30 4.54
C SER A 132 -20.85 -11.68 5.79
N ASP A 133 -21.11 -12.26 6.96
CA ASP A 133 -20.46 -11.86 8.22
C ASP A 133 -18.96 -12.15 8.19
N ALA A 134 -18.57 -13.34 7.72
CA ALA A 134 -17.16 -13.73 7.59
C ALA A 134 -16.39 -12.80 6.65
N ALA A 135 -16.97 -12.46 5.50
CA ALA A 135 -16.36 -11.54 4.55
C ALA A 135 -16.18 -10.13 5.13
N TYR A 136 -17.16 -9.63 5.89
CA TYR A 136 -17.02 -8.36 6.62
C TYR A 136 -15.91 -8.42 7.69
N GLN A 137 -15.86 -9.49 8.50
CA GLN A 137 -14.84 -9.64 9.54
C GLN A 137 -13.43 -9.76 8.93
N ALA A 138 -13.30 -10.46 7.81
CA ALA A 138 -12.04 -10.56 7.09
C ALA A 138 -11.61 -9.19 6.52
N ALA A 139 -12.54 -8.40 5.97
CA ALA A 139 -12.26 -7.04 5.52
C ALA A 139 -11.80 -6.12 6.67
N LEU A 140 -12.43 -6.23 7.85
CA LEU A 140 -11.99 -5.50 9.05
C LEU A 140 -10.56 -5.89 9.45
N LYS A 141 -10.25 -7.18 9.48
CA LYS A 141 -8.92 -7.67 9.82
C LYS A 141 -7.86 -7.17 8.85
N ALA A 142 -8.15 -7.19 7.55
CA ALA A 142 -7.26 -6.63 6.52
C ALA A 142 -7.03 -5.12 6.73
N SER A 143 -8.08 -4.34 7.02
CA SER A 143 -7.95 -2.92 7.32
C SER A 143 -7.13 -2.64 8.58
N GLN A 144 -7.27 -3.46 9.62
CA GLN A 144 -6.49 -3.32 10.87
C GLN A 144 -5.01 -3.64 10.62
N ALA A 145 -4.71 -4.74 9.95
CA ALA A 145 -3.33 -5.14 9.63
C ALA A 145 -2.64 -4.10 8.73
N ALA A 146 -3.34 -3.58 7.71
CA ALA A 146 -2.84 -2.47 6.90
C ALA A 146 -2.60 -1.20 7.73
N GLY A 147 -3.44 -0.94 8.74
CA GLY A 147 -3.27 0.15 9.69
C GLY A 147 -2.00 0.02 10.53
N LEU A 148 -1.69 -1.18 11.00
CA LEU A 148 -0.46 -1.47 11.74
C LEU A 148 0.78 -1.30 10.85
N ALA A 149 0.74 -1.86 9.63
CA ALA A 149 1.83 -1.73 8.65
C ALA A 149 2.12 -0.26 8.28
N ALA A 150 1.08 0.58 8.17
CA ALA A 150 1.19 2.01 7.89
C ALA A 150 1.49 2.88 9.13
N GLY A 151 1.33 2.32 10.33
CA GLY A 151 1.45 3.01 11.60
C GLY A 151 2.89 3.41 11.94
N LYS A 152 3.07 4.12 13.06
CA LYS A 152 4.39 4.61 13.52
C LYS A 152 5.44 3.50 13.67
N GLU A 153 5.02 2.30 14.00
CA GLU A 153 5.89 1.13 14.19
C GLU A 153 6.31 0.50 12.85
N GLY A 154 5.41 0.50 11.86
CA GLY A 154 5.68 -0.11 10.55
C GLY A 154 6.33 0.85 9.56
N LEU A 155 5.90 2.13 9.53
CA LEU A 155 6.28 3.15 8.54
C LEU A 155 6.29 2.62 7.08
N GLY A 156 5.45 1.61 6.79
CA GLY A 156 5.39 0.90 5.52
C GLY A 156 6.60 0.04 5.17
N ARG A 157 7.61 -0.07 6.05
CA ARG A 157 8.89 -0.78 5.81
C ARG A 157 9.02 -2.09 6.58
N SER A 158 8.24 -2.30 7.62
CA SER A 158 8.30 -3.55 8.40
C SER A 158 7.85 -4.75 7.57
N GLU A 159 8.78 -5.65 7.28
CA GLU A 159 8.50 -6.87 6.51
C GLU A 159 7.44 -7.75 7.18
N VAL A 160 7.55 -7.95 8.50
CA VAL A 160 6.62 -8.77 9.27
C VAL A 160 5.20 -8.20 9.19
N LEU A 161 5.04 -6.89 9.44
CA LEU A 161 3.72 -6.26 9.39
C LEU A 161 3.15 -6.22 7.96
N ASN A 162 4.01 -6.10 6.95
CA ASN A 162 3.60 -6.16 5.55
C ASN A 162 3.12 -7.56 5.14
N ALA A 163 3.83 -8.61 5.56
CA ALA A 163 3.43 -9.99 5.33
C ALA A 163 2.12 -10.34 6.06
N GLU A 164 1.94 -9.86 7.29
CA GLU A 164 0.67 -10.01 8.02
C GLU A 164 -0.50 -9.32 7.31
N ALA A 165 -0.29 -8.11 6.80
CA ALA A 165 -1.29 -7.38 6.03
C ALA A 165 -1.63 -8.08 4.71
N GLU A 166 -0.67 -8.71 4.05
CA GLU A 166 -0.88 -9.52 2.84
C GLU A 166 -1.65 -10.81 3.10
N ALA A 167 -1.31 -11.52 4.18
CA ALA A 167 -2.05 -12.70 4.61
C ALA A 167 -3.50 -12.34 4.96
N ALA A 168 -3.72 -11.21 5.64
CA ALA A 168 -5.04 -10.71 5.96
C ALA A 168 -5.83 -10.30 4.70
N GLU A 169 -5.20 -9.64 3.73
CA GLU A 169 -5.83 -9.27 2.46
C GLU A 169 -6.21 -10.52 1.64
N THR A 170 -5.32 -11.52 1.57
CA THR A 170 -5.61 -12.81 0.92
C THR A 170 -6.84 -13.48 1.53
N ALA A 171 -6.92 -13.51 2.87
CA ALA A 171 -8.08 -14.06 3.56
C ALA A 171 -9.37 -13.24 3.30
N ALA A 172 -9.25 -11.92 3.17
CA ALA A 172 -10.38 -11.05 2.85
C ALA A 172 -10.89 -11.24 1.42
N VAL A 173 -10.00 -11.50 0.46
CA VAL A 173 -10.38 -11.90 -0.91
C VAL A 173 -11.13 -13.22 -0.90
N ALA A 174 -10.55 -14.27 -0.29
CA ALA A 174 -11.18 -15.59 -0.25
C ALA A 174 -12.56 -15.57 0.42
N ALA A 175 -12.72 -14.79 1.50
CA ALA A 175 -14.01 -14.64 2.15
C ALA A 175 -15.03 -13.88 1.30
N ALA A 176 -14.60 -12.84 0.57
CA ALA A 176 -15.45 -12.10 -0.35
C ALA A 176 -15.89 -12.95 -1.55
N GLU A 177 -15.01 -13.79 -2.11
CA GLU A 177 -15.36 -14.78 -3.15
C GLU A 177 -16.38 -15.80 -2.61
N ALA A 178 -16.16 -16.34 -1.42
CA ALA A 178 -17.10 -17.27 -0.80
C ALA A 178 -18.48 -16.63 -0.53
N ALA A 179 -18.52 -15.32 -0.26
CA ALA A 179 -19.76 -14.57 -0.11
C ALA A 179 -20.39 -14.12 -1.44
N GLY A 180 -19.76 -14.39 -2.59
CA GLY A 180 -20.24 -14.01 -3.92
C GLY A 180 -20.09 -12.52 -4.24
N TRP A 181 -19.15 -11.83 -3.59
CA TRP A 181 -18.90 -10.40 -3.79
C TRP A 181 -17.88 -10.14 -4.91
N LEU A 182 -17.03 -11.10 -5.22
CA LEU A 182 -15.97 -11.01 -6.22
C LEU A 182 -16.16 -12.03 -7.34
#